data_AF-A0A834AZ04-F1
#
_entry.id   AF-A0A834AZ04-F1
#
_cell.length_a   1.000
_cell.length_b   1.000
_cell.length_c   1.000
_cell.angle_alpha   90.00
_cell.angle_beta   90.00
_cell.angle_gamma   90.00
#
_symmetry.space_group_name_H-M   'P 1'
#
loop_
_entity.id
_entity.type
_entity.pdbx_description
1 polymer ?
#
loop_
_entity_poly.entity_id
_entity_poly.type
_entity_poly.pdbx_seq_one_letter_code
_entity_poly.pdbx_strand_id
1 'polypeptide(L)'
;MVFARHLRAVGDEFRSKYLNSTDEADRIPYEEDWTKMKVRLGSSLGGPYLGVHLRRKDFIWGHREDVPSLGGAVRRIRSLMESHGLCRVFVATDAVRTEYEELKKLLPEMVRFEPTWEELELYKDGGVAIIDQWICSHARA
;
A
#
# COMPACT_ATOMS: atom_id res chain seq x y z
N MET A 1 5.09 -17.86 3.70
CA MET A 1 5.09 -17.25 5.05
C MET A 1 3.82 -16.42 5.16
N VAL A 2 3.05 -16.56 6.24
CA VAL A 2 1.81 -15.80 6.47
C VAL A 2 2.06 -14.78 7.58
N PHE A 3 1.63 -13.53 7.38
CA PHE A 3 1.79 -12.49 8.39
C PHE A 3 0.95 -12.76 9.65
N ALA A 4 1.41 -12.23 10.78
CA ALA A 4 0.70 -12.35 12.05
C ALA A 4 -0.74 -11.82 11.94
N ARG A 5 -1.70 -12.55 12.50
CA ARG A 5 -3.14 -12.26 12.35
C ARG A 5 -3.53 -10.84 12.77
N HIS A 6 -2.93 -10.33 13.85
CA HIS A 6 -3.25 -8.98 14.33
C HIS A 6 -2.81 -7.89 13.35
N LEU A 7 -1.71 -8.08 12.61
CA LEU A 7 -1.26 -7.12 11.59
C LEU A 7 -2.14 -7.16 10.35
N ARG A 8 -2.56 -8.36 9.91
CA ARG A 8 -3.55 -8.52 8.83
C ARG A 8 -4.85 -7.81 9.17
N ALA A 9 -5.36 -8.02 10.40
CA ALA A 9 -6.59 -7.40 10.86
C ALA A 9 -6.54 -5.85 10.83
N VAL A 10 -5.42 -5.24 11.23
CA VAL A 10 -5.23 -3.78 11.14
C VAL A 10 -5.24 -3.32 9.68
N GLY A 11 -4.56 -4.05 8.79
CA GLY A 11 -4.56 -3.76 7.36
C GLY A 11 -5.95 -3.89 6.74
N ASP A 12 -6.74 -4.90 7.13
CA ASP A 12 -8.11 -5.11 6.67
C ASP A 12 -9.06 -4.03 7.18
N GLU A 13 -8.90 -3.61 8.44
CA GLU A 13 -9.64 -2.47 8.99
C GLU A 13 -9.34 -1.19 8.20
N PHE A 14 -8.07 -0.93 7.91
CA PHE A 14 -7.65 0.22 7.13
C PHE A 14 -8.22 0.18 5.71
N ARG A 15 -8.13 -0.98 5.03
CA ARG A 15 -8.69 -1.22 3.69
C ARG A 15 -10.18 -0.94 3.65
N SER A 16 -10.93 -1.47 4.61
CA SER A 16 -12.37 -1.28 4.71
C SER A 16 -12.71 0.20 4.91
N LYS A 17 -12.08 0.85 5.89
CA LYS A 17 -12.40 2.22 6.31
C LYS A 17 -11.99 3.29 5.30
N TYR A 18 -10.80 3.18 4.70
CA TYR A 18 -10.20 4.25 3.89
C TYR A 18 -10.12 3.93 2.41
N LEU A 19 -10.22 2.67 2.01
CA LEU A 19 -10.02 2.24 0.62
C LEU A 19 -11.25 1.57 0.00
N ASN A 20 -12.35 1.41 0.75
CA ASN A 20 -13.56 0.73 0.28
C ASN A 20 -13.25 -0.67 -0.28
N SER A 21 -12.45 -1.41 0.47
CA SER A 21 -11.82 -2.67 0.07
C SER A 21 -12.03 -3.72 1.16
N THR A 22 -12.59 -4.87 0.78
CA THR A 22 -12.70 -6.07 1.62
C THR A 22 -12.45 -7.30 0.75
N ASP A 23 -12.04 -8.41 1.34
CA ASP A 23 -11.75 -9.64 0.60
C ASP A 23 -12.93 -10.11 -0.26
N GLU A 24 -14.16 -9.97 0.22
CA GLU A 24 -15.37 -10.29 -0.53
C GLU A 24 -15.58 -9.34 -1.72
N ALA A 25 -15.47 -8.04 -1.52
CA ALA A 25 -15.63 -7.03 -2.58
C ALA A 25 -14.53 -7.13 -3.64
N ASP A 26 -13.31 -7.49 -3.20
CA ASP A 26 -12.09 -7.53 -3.99
C ASP A 26 -11.89 -8.89 -4.66
N ARG A 27 -12.78 -9.86 -4.39
CA ARG A 27 -12.70 -11.26 -4.86
C ARG A 27 -11.38 -11.93 -4.49
N ILE A 28 -10.93 -11.72 -3.26
CA ILE A 28 -9.72 -12.31 -2.71
C ILE A 28 -10.17 -13.35 -1.68
N PRO A 29 -10.41 -14.61 -2.10
CA PRO A 29 -10.70 -15.66 -1.12
C PRO A 29 -9.50 -15.82 -0.19
N TYR A 30 -9.75 -16.11 1.09
CA TYR A 30 -8.70 -16.34 2.07
C TYR A 30 -8.91 -17.68 2.77
N GLU A 31 -7.81 -18.38 3.03
CA GLU A 31 -7.77 -19.64 3.77
C GLU A 31 -6.62 -19.58 4.77
N GLU A 32 -6.90 -19.82 6.05
CA GLU A 32 -5.90 -19.73 7.12
C GLU A 32 -4.84 -20.82 6.98
N ASP A 33 -5.24 -22.01 6.53
CA ASP A 33 -4.30 -23.06 6.16
C ASP A 33 -3.76 -22.82 4.74
N TRP A 34 -2.64 -22.09 4.66
CA TRP A 34 -2.02 -21.73 3.38
C TRP A 34 -1.73 -22.93 2.46
N THR A 35 -1.65 -24.16 2.99
CA THR A 35 -1.45 -25.36 2.17
C THR A 35 -2.70 -25.77 1.37
N LYS A 36 -3.88 -25.33 1.82
CA LYS A 36 -5.18 -25.52 1.16
C LYS A 36 -5.56 -24.34 0.26
N MET A 37 -4.89 -23.20 0.42
CA MET A 37 -5.13 -22.01 -0.38
C MET A 37 -4.76 -22.27 -1.85
N LYS A 38 -5.78 -22.42 -2.71
CA LYS A 38 -5.64 -22.64 -4.14
C LYS A 38 -6.49 -21.63 -4.90
N VAL A 39 -5.84 -20.75 -5.63
CA VAL A 39 -6.50 -19.74 -6.47
C VAL A 39 -6.07 -19.91 -7.92
N ARG A 40 -6.97 -19.60 -8.84
CA ARG A 40 -6.63 -19.53 -10.26
C ARG A 40 -5.86 -18.23 -10.49
N LEU A 41 -4.74 -18.29 -11.20
CA LEU A 41 -3.98 -17.08 -11.55
C LEU A 41 -4.90 -16.06 -12.24
N GLY A 42 -4.87 -14.82 -11.75
CA GLY A 42 -5.68 -13.71 -12.26
C GLY A 42 -7.17 -13.75 -11.87
N SER A 43 -7.59 -14.58 -10.90
CA SER A 43 -8.98 -14.59 -10.43
C SER A 43 -9.30 -13.48 -9.43
N SER A 44 -8.29 -12.96 -8.72
CA SER A 44 -8.44 -11.87 -7.77
C SER A 44 -8.61 -10.53 -8.48
N LEU A 45 -9.56 -9.72 -8.03
CA LEU A 45 -9.83 -8.41 -8.62
C LEU A 45 -9.02 -7.29 -7.96
N GLY A 46 -8.90 -7.32 -6.63
CA GLY A 46 -8.27 -6.25 -5.86
C GLY A 46 -9.21 -5.06 -5.58
N GLY A 47 -8.90 -4.35 -4.50
CA GLY A 47 -9.68 -3.20 -4.05
C GLY A 47 -9.63 -2.02 -5.01
N PRO A 48 -10.58 -1.08 -4.93
CA PRO A 48 -10.72 0.01 -5.90
C PRO A 48 -9.70 1.15 -5.67
N TYR A 49 -8.42 0.80 -5.57
CA TYR A 49 -7.29 1.73 -5.39
C TYR A 49 -6.02 1.20 -6.05
N LEU A 50 -5.10 2.13 -6.32
CA LEU A 50 -3.73 1.85 -6.75
C LEU A 50 -2.82 1.67 -5.52
N GLY A 51 -1.99 0.63 -5.48
CA GLY A 51 -0.97 0.42 -4.46
C GLY A 51 0.40 0.88 -4.94
N VAL A 52 1.06 1.76 -4.21
CA VAL A 52 2.39 2.28 -4.59
C VAL A 52 3.36 2.16 -3.43
N HIS A 53 4.49 1.51 -3.68
CA HIS A 53 5.62 1.52 -2.76
C HIS A 53 6.73 2.44 -3.28
N LEU A 54 6.96 3.56 -2.59
CA LEU A 54 8.02 4.52 -2.90
C LEU A 54 9.14 4.42 -1.87
N ARG A 55 10.20 3.70 -2.22
CA ARG A 55 11.45 3.65 -1.44
C ARG A 55 12.31 4.89 -1.76
N ARG A 56 12.59 5.72 -0.76
CA ARG A 56 13.30 7.01 -0.89
C ARG A 56 14.65 7.00 -0.20
N LYS A 57 14.75 6.63 1.09
CA LYS A 57 15.92 6.94 1.96
C LYS A 57 17.29 6.69 1.32
N ASP A 58 17.81 5.49 1.48
CA ASP A 58 19.12 5.04 1.00
C ASP A 58 19.15 4.86 -0.52
N PHE A 59 17.99 4.52 -1.09
CA PHE A 59 17.82 4.28 -2.52
C PHE A 59 18.15 5.50 -3.39
N ILE A 60 17.87 6.73 -2.94
CA ILE A 60 18.24 7.95 -3.68
C ILE A 60 19.76 8.13 -3.79
N TRP A 61 20.55 7.59 -2.86
CA TRP A 61 22.01 7.72 -2.88
C TRP A 61 22.67 6.58 -3.66
N GLY A 62 22.14 5.36 -3.56
CA GLY A 62 22.69 4.18 -4.23
C GLY A 62 22.17 3.94 -5.66
N HIS A 63 20.98 4.43 -6.00
CA HIS A 63 20.28 4.10 -7.25
C HIS A 63 19.61 5.34 -7.87
N ARG A 64 20.30 6.47 -7.83
CA ARG A 64 19.74 7.78 -8.14
C ARG A 64 19.16 7.90 -9.56
N GLU A 65 19.67 7.11 -10.51
CA GLU A 65 19.20 7.08 -11.90
C GLU A 65 17.97 6.18 -12.10
N ASP A 66 17.75 5.20 -11.22
CA ASP A 66 16.64 4.23 -11.30
C ASP A 66 15.41 4.67 -10.51
N VAL A 67 15.53 5.73 -9.70
CA VAL A 67 14.46 6.22 -8.83
C VAL A 67 13.87 7.52 -9.40
N PRO A 68 12.56 7.60 -9.65
CA PRO A 68 11.95 8.81 -10.15
C PRO A 68 12.05 9.97 -9.14
N SER A 69 12.07 11.20 -9.64
CA SER A 69 11.75 12.38 -8.81
C SER A 69 10.32 12.29 -8.28
N LEU A 70 9.99 13.01 -7.21
CA LEU A 70 8.62 13.03 -6.67
C LEU A 70 7.59 13.44 -7.74
N GLY A 71 7.88 14.51 -8.50
CA GLY A 71 7.02 14.92 -9.62
C GLY A 71 6.92 13.86 -10.72
N GLY A 72 7.99 13.12 -11.00
CA GLY A 72 7.97 12.00 -11.94
C GLY A 72 7.09 10.84 -11.45
N ALA A 73 7.23 10.46 -10.18
CA ALA A 73 6.42 9.44 -9.54
C ALA A 73 4.93 9.82 -9.58
N VAL A 74 4.58 11.05 -9.19
CA VAL A 74 3.19 11.54 -9.19
C VAL A 74 2.58 11.52 -10.59
N ARG A 75 3.31 11.95 -11.62
CA ARG A 75 2.84 11.83 -13.02
C ARG A 75 2.55 10.39 -13.40
N ARG A 76 3.43 9.46 -13.03
CA ARG A 76 3.24 8.03 -13.32
C ARG A 76 2.04 7.46 -12.57
N ILE A 77 1.88 7.81 -11.29
CA ILE A 77 0.76 7.40 -10.45
C ILE A 77 -0.56 7.83 -11.08
N ARG A 78 -0.71 9.11 -11.46
CA ARG A 78 -1.94 9.62 -12.08
C ARG A 78 -2.26 8.94 -13.40
N SER A 79 -1.25 8.72 -14.25
CA SER A 79 -1.42 7.98 -15.50
C SER A 79 -1.90 6.54 -15.26
N LEU A 80 -1.36 5.86 -14.24
CA LEU A 80 -1.82 4.51 -13.86
C LEU A 80 -3.25 4.52 -13.32
N MET A 81 -3.58 5.47 -12.45
CA MET A 81 -4.94 5.65 -11.93
C MET A 81 -5.95 5.86 -13.06
N GLU A 82 -5.66 6.75 -14.01
CA GLU A 82 -6.52 7.00 -15.16
C GLU A 82 -6.70 5.75 -16.02
N SER A 83 -5.61 5.06 -16.38
CA SER A 83 -5.67 3.84 -17.20
C SER A 83 -6.45 2.69 -16.57
N HIS A 84 -6.51 2.63 -15.23
CA HIS A 84 -7.23 1.59 -14.50
C HIS A 84 -8.59 2.07 -13.96
N GLY A 85 -8.99 3.32 -14.22
CA GLY A 85 -10.23 3.91 -13.71
C GLY A 85 -10.30 4.00 -12.18
N LEU A 86 -9.17 4.29 -11.53
CA LEU A 86 -9.03 4.34 -10.07
C LEU A 86 -9.00 5.78 -9.57
N CYS A 87 -9.73 6.07 -8.49
CA CYS A 87 -9.79 7.41 -7.89
C CYS A 87 -9.01 7.52 -6.58
N ARG A 88 -8.50 6.40 -6.04
CA ARG A 88 -7.72 6.36 -4.79
C ARG A 88 -6.36 5.72 -5.03
N VAL A 89 -5.37 6.17 -4.28
CA VAL A 89 -4.02 5.59 -4.25
C VAL A 89 -3.54 5.46 -2.82
N PHE A 90 -3.11 4.26 -2.45
CA PHE A 90 -2.41 3.99 -1.21
C PHE A 90 -0.90 4.08 -1.45
N VAL A 91 -0.19 4.81 -0.58
CA VAL A 91 1.26 5.01 -0.71
C VAL A 91 1.98 4.50 0.53
N ALA A 92 2.70 3.40 0.37
CA ALA A 92 3.71 2.92 1.32
C ALA A 92 5.06 3.60 1.00
N THR A 93 5.62 4.35 1.96
CA THR A 93 6.89 5.05 1.73
C THR A 93 7.68 5.25 3.00
N ASP A 94 9.00 5.23 2.88
CA ASP A 94 9.95 5.62 3.92
C ASP A 94 10.44 7.07 3.77
N ALA A 95 9.79 7.87 2.92
CA ALA A 95 10.07 9.28 2.73
C ALA A 95 10.15 10.03 4.06
N VAL A 96 11.13 10.93 4.16
CA VAL A 96 11.24 11.84 5.30
C VAL A 96 10.10 12.87 5.28
N ARG A 97 9.84 13.51 6.42
CA ARG A 97 8.71 14.44 6.59
C ARG A 97 8.62 15.49 5.48
N THR A 98 9.74 16.11 5.08
CA THR A 98 9.75 17.15 4.04
C THR A 98 9.30 16.63 2.67
N GLU A 99 9.82 15.47 2.24
CA GLU A 99 9.40 14.81 0.99
C GLU A 99 7.95 14.34 1.06
N TYR A 100 7.51 13.85 2.22
CA TYR A 100 6.12 13.43 2.42
C TYR A 100 5.14 14.61 2.29
N GLU A 101 5.43 15.76 2.91
CA GLU A 101 4.61 16.96 2.78
C GLU A 101 4.56 17.48 1.34
N GLU A 102 5.67 17.38 0.60
CA GLU A 102 5.71 17.70 -0.82
C GLU A 102 4.85 16.72 -1.63
N LEU A 103 5.00 15.42 -1.38
CA LEU A 103 4.22 14.38 -2.05
C LEU A 103 2.72 14.58 -1.80
N LYS A 104 2.31 14.92 -0.58
CA LYS A 104 0.92 15.22 -0.21
C LYS A 104 0.36 16.43 -0.95
N LYS A 105 1.17 17.47 -1.18
CA LYS A 105 0.77 18.65 -1.98
C LYS A 105 0.60 18.29 -3.45
N LEU A 106 1.48 17.44 -3.99
CA LEU A 106 1.45 17.02 -5.39
C LEU A 106 0.34 16.00 -5.67
N LEU A 107 0.02 15.14 -4.70
CA LEU A 107 -0.92 14.02 -4.79
C LEU A 107 -1.89 14.04 -3.58
N PRO A 108 -2.78 15.05 -3.47
CA PRO A 108 -3.70 15.20 -2.33
C PRO A 108 -4.70 14.04 -2.18
N GLU A 109 -4.95 13.29 -3.24
CA GLU A 109 -5.79 12.10 -3.27
C GLU A 109 -5.13 10.86 -2.62
N MET A 110 -3.85 10.95 -2.22
CA MET A 110 -3.15 9.84 -1.60
C MET A 110 -3.65 9.53 -0.20
N VAL A 111 -3.66 8.24 0.12
CA VAL A 111 -3.95 7.70 1.44
C VAL A 111 -2.71 6.94 1.93
N ARG A 112 -2.40 7.06 3.22
CA ARG A 112 -1.25 6.40 3.84
C ARG A 112 -1.64 5.88 5.22
N PHE A 113 -1.03 4.76 5.62
CA PHE A 113 -1.10 4.30 6.99
C PHE A 113 -0.14 5.14 7.85
N GLU A 114 -0.69 5.94 8.76
CA GLU A 114 0.05 6.80 9.69
C GLU A 114 -0.19 6.27 11.12
N PRO A 115 0.66 5.38 11.66
CA PRO A 115 0.43 4.80 12.97
C PRO A 115 0.53 5.86 14.06
N THR A 116 -0.28 5.73 15.12
CA THR A 116 -0.07 6.50 16.36
C THR A 116 1.22 6.08 17.05
N TRP A 117 1.63 6.84 18.07
CA TRP A 117 2.79 6.46 18.89
C TRP A 117 2.60 5.10 19.57
N GLU A 118 1.39 4.83 20.06
CA GLU A 118 1.04 3.56 20.69
C GLU A 118 1.05 2.40 19.67
N GLU A 119 0.53 2.63 18.45
CA GLU A 119 0.56 1.63 17.38
C GLU A 119 1.98 1.34 16.91
N LEU A 120 2.84 2.36 16.79
CA LEU A 120 4.24 2.18 16.45
C LEU A 120 4.99 1.41 17.55
N GLU A 121 4.71 1.69 18.81
CA GLU A 121 5.28 0.93 19.93
C GLU A 121 4.80 -0.53 19.95
N LEU A 122 3.53 -0.77 19.62
CA LEU A 122 2.94 -2.10 19.59
C LEU A 122 3.45 -2.94 18.40
N TYR A 123 3.40 -2.41 17.19
CA TYR A 123 3.70 -3.14 15.96
C TYR A 123 5.20 -3.11 15.61
N LYS A 124 5.94 -2.13 16.15
CA LYS A 124 7.33 -1.82 15.77
C LYS A 124 7.44 -1.47 14.27
N ASP A 125 8.64 -1.06 13.84
CA ASP A 125 8.89 -0.71 12.44
C ASP A 125 8.56 -1.86 11.47
N GLY A 126 8.87 -3.09 11.87
CA GLY A 126 8.60 -4.29 11.07
C GLY A 126 7.10 -4.57 10.90
N GLY A 127 6.29 -4.37 11.94
CA GLY A 127 4.85 -4.57 11.87
C GLY A 127 4.17 -3.50 11.01
N VAL A 128 4.61 -2.24 11.12
CA VAL A 128 4.13 -1.16 10.24
C VAL A 128 4.47 -1.47 8.78
N ALA A 129 5.69 -1.95 8.49
CA ALA A 129 6.07 -2.36 7.14
C ALA A 129 5.22 -3.54 6.62
N ILE A 130 4.85 -4.50 7.47
CA ILE A 130 3.94 -5.60 7.12
C ILE A 130 2.54 -5.08 6.79
N ILE A 131 2.02 -4.11 7.56
CA ILE A 131 0.72 -3.49 7.30
C ILE A 131 0.74 -2.77 5.94
N ASP A 132 1.77 -1.99 5.66
CA ASP A 132 1.96 -1.33 4.36
C ASP A 132 2.01 -2.34 3.19
N GLN A 133 2.75 -3.45 3.37
CA GLN A 133 2.84 -4.52 2.37
C GLN A 133 1.51 -5.23 2.18
N TRP A 134 0.79 -5.50 3.27
CA TRP A 134 -0.52 -6.14 3.23
C TRP A 134 -1.53 -5.27 2.50
N ILE A 135 -1.59 -3.97 2.79
CA ILE A 135 -2.48 -3.07 2.06
C ILE A 135 -2.08 -3.01 0.59
N CYS A 136 -0.79 -2.81 0.27
CA CYS A 136 -0.34 -2.81 -1.13
C CYS A 136 -0.71 -4.09 -1.89
N SER A 137 -0.65 -5.26 -1.26
CA SER A 137 -0.91 -6.54 -1.94
C SER A 137 -2.39 -6.78 -2.29
N HIS A 138 -3.30 -5.96 -1.75
CA HIS A 138 -4.75 -6.05 -2.02
C HIS A 138 -5.25 -4.96 -2.98
N ALA A 139 -4.35 -4.15 -3.53
CA ALA A 139 -4.70 -3.17 -4.56
C ALA A 139 -5.10 -3.85 -5.87
N ARG A 140 -5.87 -3.14 -6.71
CA ARG A 140 -6.21 -3.62 -8.07
C ARG A 140 -5.05 -3.47 -9.04
N ALA A 141 -4.20 -2.48 -8.82
CA ALA A 141 -3.06 -2.13 -9.65
C ALA A 141 -1.94 -1.53 -8.80
#